data_AF-A0A6P1D9X2-F1
#
_entry.id   AF-A0A6P1D9X2-F1
#
_cell.length_a   1.000
_cell.length_b   1.000
_cell.length_c   1.000
_cell.angle_alpha   90.00
_cell.angle_beta   90.00
_cell.angle_gamma   90.00
#
_symmetry.space_group_name_H-M   'P 1'
#
loop_
_entity.id
_entity.type
_entity.pdbx_description
1 polymer ?
#
loop_
_entity_poly.entity_id
_entity_poly.type
_entity_poly.pdbx_seq_one_letter_code
_entity_poly.pdbx_strand_id
1 'polypeptide(L)' 'MASTPDRSLSNGIAIGLSLGLSIGTVFGLTVFDNLALGIGFGMAIGLALGVAFSSTSKSDSGDSTSEDTDRPGD' A
#
# COMPACT_ATOMS: atom_id res chain seq x y z
N MET A 1 -0.28 31.83 0.73
CA MET A 1 1.05 31.32 1.12
C MET A 1 0.91 29.81 1.29
N ALA A 2 1.07 29.04 0.22
CA ALA A 2 0.89 27.58 0.24
C ALA A 2 2.27 26.92 0.32
N SER A 3 2.76 26.72 1.54
CA SER A 3 4.03 26.00 1.73
C SER A 3 3.74 24.51 1.78
N THR A 4 4.03 23.89 0.64
CA THR A 4 4.52 22.52 0.43
C THR A 4 3.70 21.39 1.05
N PRO A 5 2.92 20.64 0.24
CA PRO A 5 2.35 19.37 0.68
C PRO A 5 3.47 18.44 1.18
N ASP A 6 3.20 17.69 2.23
CA ASP A 6 4.07 16.69 2.88
C ASP A 6 4.45 15.54 1.92
N ARG A 7 5.22 15.85 0.88
CA ARG A 7 5.57 14.93 -0.21
C ARG A 7 6.55 13.85 0.23
N SER A 8 7.32 14.06 1.29
CA SER A 8 8.31 13.07 1.77
C SER A 8 7.64 11.81 2.29
N LEU A 9 6.51 11.98 2.99
CA LEU A 9 5.77 10.89 3.61
C LEU A 9 5.04 10.04 2.57
N SER A 10 4.29 10.71 1.69
CA SER A 10 3.54 10.05 0.63
C SER A 10 4.44 9.27 -0.32
N ASN A 11 5.67 9.73 -0.54
CA ASN A 11 6.59 9.05 -1.46
C ASN A 11 7.14 7.74 -0.86
N GLY A 12 7.47 7.72 0.44
CA GLY A 12 7.96 6.51 1.11
C GLY A 12 6.90 5.40 1.13
N ILE A 13 5.67 5.75 1.49
CA ILE A 13 4.54 4.80 1.50
C ILE A 13 4.18 4.34 0.08
N ALA A 14 4.14 5.25 -0.90
CA ALA A 14 3.85 4.88 -2.30
C ALA A 14 4.89 3.92 -2.89
N ILE A 15 6.19 4.16 -2.61
CA ILE A 15 7.26 3.27 -3.06
C ILE A 15 7.16 1.91 -2.36
N GLY A 16 6.95 1.91 -1.04
CA GLY A 16 6.81 0.67 -0.25
C GLY A 16 5.63 -0.18 -0.73
N LEU A 17 4.46 0.42 -0.90
CA LEU A 17 3.26 -0.26 -1.44
C LEU A 17 3.47 -0.76 -2.86
N SER A 18 4.04 0.04 -3.76
CA SER A 18 4.28 -0.40 -5.14
C SER A 18 5.22 -1.61 -5.20
N LEU A 19 6.30 -1.61 -4.40
CA LEU A 19 7.21 -2.75 -4.33
C LEU A 19 6.54 -3.96 -3.68
N GLY A 20 5.92 -3.77 -2.53
CA GLY A 20 5.27 -4.84 -1.77
C GLY A 20 4.15 -5.51 -2.58
N LEU A 21 3.32 -4.73 -3.26
CA LEU A 21 2.25 -5.24 -4.10
C LEU A 21 2.79 -5.96 -5.34
N SER A 22 3.81 -5.41 -6.01
CA SER A 22 4.42 -6.06 -7.17
C SER A 22 5.05 -7.41 -6.79
N ILE A 23 5.77 -7.47 -5.67
CA ILE A 23 6.40 -8.72 -5.21
C ILE A 23 5.33 -9.69 -4.69
N GLY A 24 4.38 -9.20 -3.89
CA GLY A 24 3.33 -10.00 -3.28
C GLY A 24 2.37 -10.60 -4.30
N THR A 25 2.00 -9.87 -5.36
CA THR A 25 1.17 -10.42 -6.44
C THR A 25 1.90 -11.51 -7.22
N VAL A 26 3.18 -11.32 -7.55
CA VAL A 26 4.00 -12.34 -8.21
C VAL A 26 4.12 -13.58 -7.32
N PHE A 27 4.51 -13.43 -6.06
CA PHE A 27 4.62 -14.55 -5.12
C PHE A 27 3.28 -15.22 -4.81
N GLY A 28 2.20 -14.45 -4.67
CA GLY A 28 0.85 -14.97 -4.45
C GLY A 28 0.38 -15.88 -5.57
N LEU A 29 0.65 -15.47 -6.82
CA LEU A 29 0.30 -16.25 -8.00
C LEU A 29 1.25 -17.43 -8.25
N THR A 30 2.55 -17.31 -7.97
CA THR A 30 3.52 -18.37 -8.28
C THR A 30 3.74 -19.38 -7.16
N VAL A 31 3.58 -18.99 -5.89
CA VAL A 31 3.88 -19.84 -4.74
C VAL A 31 2.61 -20.32 -4.04
N PHE A 32 1.64 -19.43 -3.86
CA PHE A 32 0.43 -19.72 -3.08
C PHE A 32 -0.77 -20.09 -3.94
N ASP A 33 -0.70 -19.91 -5.27
CA ASP A 33 -1.85 -19.96 -6.20
C ASP A 33 -3.06 -19.16 -5.68
N ASN A 34 -2.79 -18.13 -4.87
CA ASN A 34 -3.80 -17.41 -4.12
C ASN A 34 -3.45 -15.92 -4.08
N LEU A 35 -4.13 -15.18 -4.95
CA LEU A 35 -3.97 -13.75 -5.12
C LEU A 35 -4.28 -12.98 -3.83
N ALA A 36 -5.25 -13.45 -3.03
CA ALA A 36 -5.60 -12.82 -1.76
C ALA A 36 -4.46 -12.91 -0.74
N LEU A 37 -3.80 -14.07 -0.63
CA LEU A 37 -2.61 -14.22 0.20
C LEU A 37 -1.45 -13.38 -0.32
N GLY A 38 -1.25 -13.33 -1.63
CA GLY A 38 -0.22 -12.51 -2.27
C GLY A 38 -0.38 -11.02 -1.99
N ILE A 39 -1.59 -10.49 -2.17
CA ILE A 39 -1.91 -9.08 -1.89
C ILE A 39 -1.79 -8.80 -0.40
N GLY A 40 -2.35 -9.64 0.48
CA GLY A 40 -2.27 -9.44 1.93
C GLY A 40 -0.83 -9.43 2.44
N PHE A 41 -0.01 -10.38 1.97
CA PHE A 41 1.41 -10.47 2.34
C PHE A 41 2.23 -9.32 1.75
N GLY A 42 2.01 -9.00 0.47
CA GLY A 42 2.65 -7.89 -0.23
C GLY A 42 2.33 -6.53 0.39
N MET A 43 1.07 -6.30 0.75
CA MET A 43 0.62 -5.12 1.48
C MET A 43 1.28 -5.03 2.84
N ALA A 44 1.32 -6.11 3.63
CA ALA A 44 1.93 -6.11 4.96
C ALA A 44 3.42 -5.72 4.90
N ILE A 45 4.18 -6.31 3.97
CA ILE A 45 5.60 -5.99 3.79
C ILE A 45 5.79 -4.59 3.20
N GLY A 46 5.02 -4.25 2.16
CA GLY A 46 5.11 -2.96 1.47
C GLY A 46 4.78 -1.79 2.37
N LEU A 47 3.75 -1.94 3.21
CA LEU A 47 3.40 -0.97 4.25
C LEU A 47 4.45 -0.91 5.35
N ALA A 48 4.96 -2.06 5.84
CA ALA A 48 6.02 -2.05 6.86
C ALA A 48 7.29 -1.34 6.36
N LEU A 49 7.71 -1.61 5.12
CA LEU A 49 8.85 -0.93 4.50
C LEU A 49 8.54 0.53 4.18
N GLY A 50 7.38 0.81 3.62
CA GLY A 50 6.94 2.16 3.28
C GLY A 50 6.86 3.04 4.52
N VAL A 51 6.30 2.52 5.62
CA VAL A 51 6.25 3.17 6.93
C VAL A 51 7.64 3.23 7.55
N ALA A 52 8.51 2.24 7.43
CA ALA A 52 9.87 2.31 7.98
C ALA A 52 10.73 3.38 7.27
N PHE A 53 10.66 3.45 5.94
CA PHE A 53 11.30 4.49 5.13
C PHE A 53 10.63 5.85 5.31
N SER A 54 9.32 5.85 5.53
CA SER A 54 8.57 7.07 5.78
C SER A 54 8.81 7.59 7.20
N SER A 55 8.91 6.72 8.23
CA SER A 55 8.97 7.02 9.68
C SER A 55 10.20 7.80 10.12
N THR A 56 11.13 8.11 9.23
CA THR A 56 11.97 9.30 9.39
C THR A 56 11.15 10.61 9.35
N SER A 57 9.85 10.54 9.10
CA SER A 57 8.80 11.54 9.10
C SER A 57 7.47 10.84 9.46
N LYS A 58 6.73 11.33 10.45
CA LYS A 58 5.50 10.68 10.95
C LYS A 58 4.36 10.71 9.92
N SER A 59 3.68 9.58 9.69
CA SER A 59 2.21 9.41 9.78
C SER A 59 1.72 8.15 9.03
N ASP A 60 1.02 7.30 9.77
CA ASP A 60 -0.33 6.81 9.49
C ASP A 60 -0.89 7.04 8.07
N SER A 61 -0.90 6.01 7.21
CA SER A 61 -1.67 5.96 5.96
C SER A 61 -1.68 4.53 5.44
N GLY A 62 -2.72 3.78 5.81
CA GLY A 62 -2.91 2.40 5.39
C GLY A 62 -4.39 2.03 5.32
N ASP A 63 -5.25 2.99 4.94
CA ASP A 63 -6.58 2.67 4.43
C ASP A 63 -6.55 2.80 2.92
N SER A 64 -6.37 1.68 2.26
CA SER A 64 -6.60 1.53 0.83
C SER A 64 -7.36 0.24 0.63
N THR A 65 -8.46 0.11 1.37
CA THR A 65 -9.56 -0.74 0.90
C THR A 65 -10.35 0.12 -0.07
N SER A 66 -9.91 0.12 -1.32
CA SER A 66 -10.73 0.57 -2.43
C SER A 66 -11.81 -0.49 -2.64
N GLU A 67 -12.85 -0.44 -1.81
CA GLU A 67 -14.14 -1.04 -2.12
C GLU A 67 -15.07 0.11 -2.51
N ASP A 68 -14.88 0.58 -3.75
CA ASP A 68 -15.89 1.31 -4.48
C ASP A 68 -17.00 0.31 -4.81
N THR A 69 -17.89 0.07 -3.86
CA THR A 69 -19.16 -0.61 -4.13
C THR A 69 -20.26 0.43 -4.23
N ASP A 70 -20.28 1.09 -5.39
CA ASP A 70 -21.47 1.70 -5.97
C ASP A 70 -22.60 0.65 -5.98
N ARG A 71 -23.56 0.79 -5.07
CA ARG A 71 -24.88 0.18 -5.21
C ARG A 71 -25.87 1.27 -5.58
N PRO A 72 -26.30 1.38 -6.85
CA PRO A 72 -27.48 2.17 -7.18
C PRO A 72 -28.71 1.35 -6.77
N GLY A 73 -29.60 1.92 -5.97
CA GLY A 73 -30.79 1.24 -5.50
C GLY A 73 -31.84 2.21 -4.98
N ASP A 74 -32.45 2.97 -5.88
CA ASP A 74 -33.83 3.48 -5.81
C ASP A 74 -34.30 3.90 -7.21
#